data_AF-A0A6L3X411-F1
#
_entry.id   AF-A0A6L3X411-F1
#
_cell.length_a   1.000
_cell.length_b   1.000
_cell.length_c   1.000
_cell.angle_alpha   90.00
_cell.angle_beta   90.00
_cell.angle_gamma   90.00
#
_symmetry.space_group_name_H-M   'P 1'
#
loop_
_entity.id
_entity.type
_entity.pdbx_description
1 polymer ?
#
loop_
_entity_poly.entity_id
_entity_poly.type
_entity_poly.pdbx_seq_one_letter_code
_entity_poly.pdbx_strand_id
1 'polypeptide(L)'
;ERLGGLPAVALPGGDLAAKQPWRNLLAHCLAFVPDWQQYPETEVVQRQNWPLLATAVSRGINAPRASSCGRLFDAVACALGIETQRYEGEAACRLEALAERCAGVEHPVTVQSDNLALFWQQWLTWRAEPGERAWAFHDSLAKGLSELAATHARRRSLTTGG
;
A
#
# COMPACT_ATOMS: atom_id res chain seq x y z
N GLU A 1 22.80 8.74 3.24
CA GLU A 1 22.55 7.56 2.39
C GLU A 1 21.12 7.06 2.62
N ARG A 2 20.32 6.82 1.57
CA ARG A 2 18.92 6.36 1.72
C ARG A 2 18.94 4.83 1.82
N LEU A 3 18.57 4.31 2.98
CA LEU A 3 18.83 2.92 3.40
C LEU A 3 17.80 1.91 2.84
N GLY A 4 17.25 2.14 1.65
CA GLY A 4 16.08 1.38 1.19
C GLY A 4 14.78 1.84 1.84
N GLY A 5 13.69 1.13 1.57
CA GLY A 5 12.33 1.51 1.96
C GLY A 5 11.34 1.25 0.82
N LEU A 6 10.06 1.47 1.09
CA LEU A 6 8.96 1.21 0.16
C LEU A 6 9.29 1.73 -1.26
N PRO A 7 8.95 0.97 -2.32
CA PRO A 7 9.17 1.45 -3.67
C PRO A 7 8.41 2.76 -3.88
N ALA A 8 9.05 3.70 -4.59
CA ALA A 8 8.40 4.97 -4.88
C ALA A 8 7.22 4.76 -5.84
N VAL A 9 6.02 5.17 -5.45
CA VAL A 9 4.79 5.07 -6.24
C VAL A 9 4.35 6.47 -6.66
N ALA A 10 3.68 6.58 -7.80
CA ALA A 10 3.12 7.85 -8.26
C ALA A 10 2.04 8.36 -7.27
N LEU A 11 1.93 9.68 -7.14
CA LEU A 11 0.88 10.37 -6.38
C LEU A 11 -0.06 11.09 -7.37
N PRO A 12 -1.07 10.41 -7.93
CA PRO A 12 -1.81 10.97 -9.06
C PRO A 12 -2.65 12.17 -8.63
N GLY A 13 -2.34 13.36 -9.13
CA GLY A 13 -3.00 14.60 -8.72
C GLY A 13 -2.41 15.27 -7.48
N GLY A 14 -1.17 14.91 -7.08
CA GLY A 14 -0.43 15.56 -5.99
C GLY A 14 -1.20 15.49 -4.67
N ASP A 15 -1.56 16.64 -4.12
CA ASP A 15 -2.28 16.78 -2.85
C ASP A 15 -3.65 16.06 -2.84
N LEU A 16 -4.27 15.85 -4.00
CA LEU A 16 -5.51 15.08 -4.09
C LEU A 16 -5.30 13.62 -3.70
N ALA A 17 -4.10 13.06 -3.91
CA ALA A 17 -3.77 11.72 -3.45
C ALA A 17 -3.90 11.59 -1.93
N ALA A 18 -3.71 12.69 -1.18
CA ALA A 18 -3.91 12.78 0.28
C ALA A 18 -5.38 12.87 0.71
N LYS A 19 -6.33 13.07 -0.21
CA LYS A 19 -7.77 13.23 0.11
C LYS A 19 -8.66 12.18 -0.54
N GLN A 20 -8.15 11.50 -1.56
CA GLN A 20 -8.91 10.55 -2.37
C GLN A 20 -8.17 9.21 -2.40
N PRO A 21 -8.44 8.31 -1.43
CA PRO A 21 -7.75 7.02 -1.28
C PRO A 21 -7.67 6.18 -2.57
N TRP A 22 -8.72 6.22 -3.41
CA TRP A 22 -8.77 5.49 -4.68
C TRP A 22 -7.64 5.86 -5.65
N ARG A 23 -7.07 7.06 -5.55
CA ARG A 23 -5.92 7.48 -6.38
C ARG A 23 -4.67 6.69 -6.03
N ASN A 24 -4.48 6.39 -4.74
CA ASN A 24 -3.37 5.58 -4.27
C ASN A 24 -3.58 4.12 -4.68
N LEU A 25 -4.80 3.60 -4.53
CA LEU A 25 -5.14 2.26 -5.03
C LEU A 25 -4.85 2.14 -6.53
N LEU A 26 -5.31 3.09 -7.35
CA LEU A 26 -4.99 3.12 -8.78
C LEU A 26 -3.47 3.15 -9.03
N ALA A 27 -2.72 3.99 -8.32
CA ALA A 27 -1.27 4.09 -8.52
C ALA A 27 -0.54 2.78 -8.18
N HIS A 28 -0.96 2.09 -7.11
CA HIS A 28 -0.44 0.77 -6.75
C HIS A 28 -0.86 -0.30 -7.76
N CYS A 29 -2.11 -0.30 -8.21
CA CYS A 29 -2.60 -1.21 -9.24
C CYS A 29 -1.78 -1.08 -10.54
N LEU A 30 -1.60 0.15 -11.04
CA LEU A 30 -0.81 0.42 -12.24
C LEU A 30 0.66 0.00 -12.11
N ALA A 31 1.22 0.06 -10.89
CA ALA A 31 2.62 -0.25 -10.65
C ALA A 31 2.90 -1.75 -10.39
N PHE A 32 1.95 -2.47 -9.78
CA PHE A 32 2.23 -3.75 -9.15
C PHE A 32 1.21 -4.85 -9.40
N VAL A 33 0.04 -4.55 -9.96
CA VAL A 33 -1.06 -5.50 -10.08
C VAL A 33 -1.43 -5.70 -11.55
N PRO A 34 -0.92 -6.76 -12.20
CA PRO A 34 -1.39 -7.17 -13.51
C PRO A 34 -2.91 -7.42 -13.48
N ASP A 35 -3.60 -7.04 -14.56
CA ASP A 35 -5.03 -7.27 -14.74
C ASP A 35 -5.90 -6.80 -13.55
N TRP A 36 -5.47 -5.73 -12.88
CA TRP A 36 -6.08 -5.24 -11.64
C TRP A 36 -7.61 -5.05 -11.71
N GLN A 37 -8.14 -4.77 -12.89
CA GLN A 37 -9.57 -4.58 -13.14
C GLN A 37 -10.42 -5.83 -12.87
N GLN A 38 -9.79 -7.02 -12.82
CA GLN A 38 -10.48 -8.28 -12.54
C GLN A 38 -10.78 -8.47 -11.04
N TYR A 39 -10.16 -7.67 -10.17
CA TYR A 39 -10.34 -7.78 -8.72
C TYR A 39 -11.50 -6.91 -8.25
N PRO A 40 -12.47 -7.46 -7.49
CA PRO A 40 -13.62 -6.70 -6.98
C PRO A 40 -13.21 -5.55 -6.06
N GLU A 41 -12.07 -5.68 -5.37
CA GLU A 41 -11.47 -4.64 -4.53
C GLU A 41 -11.16 -3.34 -5.30
N THR A 42 -11.07 -3.41 -6.63
CA THR A 42 -10.76 -2.27 -7.49
C THR A 42 -11.99 -1.63 -8.12
N GLU A 43 -13.20 -2.12 -7.87
CA GLU A 43 -14.43 -1.57 -8.44
C GLU A 43 -14.57 -0.07 -8.17
N VAL A 44 -14.18 0.41 -6.99
CA VAL A 44 -14.16 1.84 -6.65
C VAL A 44 -13.35 2.67 -7.62
N VAL A 45 -12.21 2.16 -8.07
CA VAL A 45 -11.35 2.82 -9.06
C VAL A 45 -12.03 2.79 -10.42
N GLN A 46 -12.66 1.67 -10.77
CA GLN A 46 -13.33 1.49 -12.06
C GLN A 46 -14.56 2.39 -12.23
N ARG A 47 -15.21 2.78 -11.12
CA ARG A 47 -16.29 3.78 -11.10
C ARG A 47 -15.80 5.22 -11.36
N GLN A 48 -14.49 5.47 -11.30
CA GLN A 48 -13.90 6.79 -11.58
C GLN A 48 -13.49 6.91 -13.05
N ASN A 49 -13.20 8.14 -13.50
CA ASN A 49 -12.52 8.37 -14.77
C ASN A 49 -11.01 8.06 -14.69
N TRP A 50 -10.69 6.81 -14.32
CA TRP A 50 -9.32 6.34 -14.12
C TRP A 50 -8.46 6.30 -15.39
N PRO A 51 -8.97 6.10 -16.63
CA PRO A 51 -8.10 6.04 -17.82
C PRO A 51 -7.34 7.35 -18.08
N LEU A 52 -8.01 8.50 -17.82
CA LEU A 52 -7.38 9.81 -17.92
C LEU A 52 -6.24 9.96 -16.92
N LEU A 53 -6.47 9.53 -15.68
CA LEU A 53 -5.47 9.63 -14.61
C LEU A 53 -4.32 8.65 -14.85
N ALA A 54 -4.58 7.43 -15.32
CA ALA A 54 -3.56 6.47 -15.72
C ALA A 54 -2.67 7.02 -16.83
N THR A 55 -3.25 7.71 -17.82
CA THR A 55 -2.51 8.40 -18.88
C THR A 55 -1.62 9.49 -18.29
N ALA A 56 -2.14 10.33 -17.39
CA ALA A 56 -1.35 11.36 -16.72
C ALA A 56 -0.17 10.78 -15.92
N VAL A 57 -0.40 9.69 -15.18
CA VAL A 57 0.65 8.97 -14.44
C VAL A 57 1.72 8.44 -15.38
N SER A 58 1.35 7.81 -16.50
CA SER A 58 2.30 7.30 -17.50
C SER A 58 3.19 8.39 -18.11
N ARG A 59 2.66 9.63 -18.19
CA ARG A 59 3.36 10.80 -18.73
C ARG A 59 4.07 11.63 -17.66
N GLY A 60 4.00 11.24 -16.38
CA GLY A 60 4.56 12.00 -15.27
C GLY A 60 3.89 13.36 -15.02
N ILE A 61 2.67 13.57 -15.53
CA ILE A 61 1.96 14.84 -15.42
C ILE A 61 1.22 14.88 -14.07
N ASN A 62 1.58 15.84 -13.22
CA ASN A 62 1.00 16.00 -11.88
C ASN A 62 0.96 14.69 -11.07
N ALA A 63 2.01 13.88 -11.20
CA ALA A 63 2.11 12.55 -10.60
C ALA A 63 3.52 12.33 -10.02
N PRO A 64 3.95 13.15 -9.03
CA PRO A 64 5.27 12.97 -8.41
C PRO A 64 5.37 11.59 -7.78
N ARG A 65 6.57 11.00 -7.79
CA ARG A 65 6.81 9.70 -7.17
C ARG A 65 7.29 9.87 -5.74
N ALA A 66 6.69 9.14 -4.80
CA ALA A 66 7.07 9.15 -3.40
C ALA A 66 7.08 7.75 -2.80
N SER A 67 8.03 7.47 -1.93
CA SER A 67 8.01 6.32 -1.02
C SER A 67 7.18 6.73 0.20
N SER A 68 5.89 6.38 0.23
CA SER A 68 4.99 6.78 1.31
C SER A 68 4.23 5.59 1.87
N CYS A 69 4.50 5.30 3.15
CA CYS A 69 3.76 4.31 3.91
C CYS A 69 2.29 4.72 4.04
N GLY A 70 1.99 5.98 4.35
CA GLY A 70 0.61 6.46 4.47
C GLY A 70 -0.21 6.31 3.18
N ARG A 71 0.40 6.45 1.99
CA ARG A 71 -0.31 6.22 0.72
C ARG A 71 -0.58 4.74 0.46
N LEU A 72 0.28 3.84 0.94
CA LEU A 72 0.03 2.40 0.94
C LEU A 72 -1.15 2.05 1.86
N PHE A 73 -1.21 2.62 3.06
CA PHE A 73 -2.37 2.47 3.96
C PHE A 73 -3.67 2.93 3.28
N ASP A 74 -3.67 4.11 2.67
CA ASP A 74 -4.86 4.63 1.97
C ASP A 74 -5.27 3.73 0.80
N ALA A 75 -4.31 3.13 0.08
CA ALA A 75 -4.61 2.17 -0.99
C ALA A 75 -5.30 0.90 -0.47
N VAL A 76 -4.78 0.30 0.61
CA VAL A 76 -5.37 -0.90 1.24
C VAL A 76 -6.72 -0.57 1.87
N ALA A 77 -6.85 0.58 2.54
CA ALA A 77 -8.09 1.07 3.10
C ALA A 77 -9.17 1.20 1.99
N CYS A 78 -8.82 1.79 0.86
CA CYS A 78 -9.72 1.92 -0.28
C CYS A 78 -10.16 0.56 -0.83
N ALA A 79 -9.24 -0.41 -0.92
CA ALA A 79 -9.53 -1.77 -1.38
C ALA A 79 -10.49 -2.53 -0.45
N LEU A 80 -10.56 -2.14 0.83
CA LEU A 80 -11.52 -2.65 1.82
C LEU A 80 -12.78 -1.77 1.98
N GLY A 81 -13.04 -0.84 1.04
CA GLY A 81 -14.25 -0.02 1.03
C GLY A 81 -14.19 1.26 1.86
N ILE A 82 -13.00 1.67 2.33
CA ILE A 82 -12.78 2.98 2.96
C ILE A 82 -12.41 3.99 1.87
N GLU A 83 -13.44 4.48 1.18
CA GLU A 83 -13.26 5.27 -0.05
C GLU A 83 -13.07 6.78 0.19
N THR A 84 -13.30 7.26 1.41
CA THR A 84 -13.36 8.68 1.75
C THR A 84 -12.39 9.08 2.85
N GLN A 85 -11.86 10.29 2.72
CA GLN A 85 -10.95 10.91 3.67
C GLN A 85 -11.21 12.44 3.73
N ARG A 86 -11.48 12.94 4.93
CA ARG A 86 -11.75 14.35 5.27
C ARG A 86 -10.48 15.06 5.75
N TYR A 87 -9.56 14.33 6.37
CA TYR A 87 -8.27 14.81 6.84
C TYR A 87 -7.16 13.78 6.61
N GLU A 88 -5.91 14.20 6.53
CA GLU A 88 -4.79 13.28 6.28
C GLU A 88 -4.71 12.20 7.36
N GLY A 89 -4.76 10.93 6.94
CA GLY A 89 -4.65 9.77 7.82
C GLY A 89 -5.97 9.14 8.26
N GLU A 90 -7.14 9.73 7.94
CA GLU A 90 -8.43 9.15 8.32
C GLU A 90 -8.64 7.72 7.82
N ALA A 91 -8.27 7.44 6.56
CA ALA A 91 -8.41 6.12 5.96
C ALA A 91 -7.51 5.10 6.65
N ALA A 92 -6.29 5.49 7.01
CA ALA A 92 -5.36 4.68 7.80
C ALA A 92 -5.93 4.37 9.20
N CYS A 93 -6.44 5.36 9.93
CA CYS A 93 -7.05 5.14 11.24
C CYS A 93 -8.29 4.23 11.17
N ARG A 94 -9.10 4.37 10.12
CA ARG A 94 -10.27 3.50 9.90
C ARG A 94 -9.86 2.07 9.55
N LEU A 95 -8.76 1.90 8.81
CA LEU A 95 -8.19 0.60 8.50
C LEU A 95 -7.63 -0.08 9.76
N GLU A 96 -6.98 0.68 10.65
CA GLU A 96 -6.53 0.21 11.95
C GLU A 96 -7.70 -0.26 12.83
N ALA A 97 -8.74 0.56 12.97
CA ALA A 97 -9.94 0.19 13.72
C ALA A 97 -10.69 -1.03 13.13
N LEU A 98 -10.51 -1.30 11.83
CA LEU A 98 -11.01 -2.52 11.19
C LEU A 98 -10.15 -3.74 11.55
N ALA A 99 -8.82 -3.58 11.58
CA ALA A 99 -7.87 -4.62 11.98
C ALA A 99 -8.04 -5.03 13.45
N GLU A 100 -8.33 -4.08 14.36
CA GLU A 100 -8.55 -4.35 15.79
C GLU A 100 -9.71 -5.31 16.08
N ARG A 101 -10.60 -5.53 15.11
CA ARG A 101 -11.70 -6.50 15.24
C ARG A 101 -11.24 -7.95 15.06
N CYS A 102 -10.02 -8.17 14.58
CA CYS A 102 -9.41 -9.47 14.42
C CYS A 102 -8.43 -9.73 15.58
N ALA A 103 -8.60 -10.85 16.28
CA ALA A 103 -7.71 -11.26 17.38
C ALA A 103 -6.37 -11.86 16.90
N GLY A 104 -6.13 -11.86 15.59
CA GLY A 104 -5.02 -12.55 14.94
C GLY A 104 -5.49 -13.68 14.03
N VAL A 105 -4.84 -13.80 12.88
CA VAL A 105 -5.16 -14.80 11.85
C VAL A 105 -3.89 -15.25 11.15
N GLU A 106 -3.76 -16.55 10.86
CA GLU A 106 -2.70 -17.02 9.98
C GLU A 106 -3.00 -16.59 8.54
N HIS A 107 -2.03 -15.98 7.87
CA HIS A 107 -2.21 -15.47 6.51
C HIS A 107 -0.95 -15.65 5.66
N PRO A 108 -1.10 -15.71 4.32
CA PRO A 108 0.03 -15.83 3.40
C PRO A 108 0.71 -14.50 3.06
N VAL A 109 0.12 -13.37 3.49
CA VAL A 109 0.54 -12.03 3.09
C VAL A 109 1.91 -11.67 3.67
N THR A 110 2.80 -11.18 2.82
CA THR A 110 4.15 -10.69 3.18
C THR A 110 4.40 -9.32 2.55
N VAL A 111 5.03 -8.41 3.28
CA VAL A 111 5.51 -7.13 2.75
C VAL A 111 7.03 -7.13 2.70
N GLN A 112 7.58 -7.01 1.50
CA GLN A 112 9.00 -6.77 1.29
C GLN A 112 9.21 -5.29 0.97
N SER A 113 10.17 -4.65 1.64
CA SER A 113 10.36 -3.20 1.52
C SER A 113 10.68 -2.74 0.10
N ASP A 114 11.27 -3.58 -0.74
CA ASP A 114 11.64 -3.30 -2.12
C ASP A 114 10.65 -3.86 -3.16
N ASN A 115 9.68 -4.69 -2.73
CA ASN A 115 8.76 -5.38 -3.62
C ASN A 115 7.33 -5.42 -3.05
N LEU A 116 6.50 -4.50 -3.52
CA LEU A 116 5.06 -4.50 -3.21
C LEU A 116 4.22 -5.35 -4.18
N ALA A 117 4.78 -5.87 -5.27
CA ALA A 117 4.02 -6.72 -6.19
C ALA A 117 3.64 -8.06 -5.53
N LEU A 118 4.57 -8.66 -4.78
CA LEU A 118 4.29 -9.88 -4.01
C LEU A 118 3.18 -9.64 -2.97
N PHE A 119 3.27 -8.53 -2.23
CA PHE A 119 2.26 -8.13 -1.26
C PHE A 119 0.87 -8.05 -1.91
N TRP A 120 0.73 -7.27 -2.99
CA TRP A 120 -0.57 -7.08 -3.63
C TRP A 120 -1.13 -8.37 -4.23
N GLN A 121 -0.28 -9.21 -4.83
CA GLN A 121 -0.69 -10.52 -5.34
C GLN A 121 -1.26 -11.40 -4.22
N GLN A 122 -0.52 -11.57 -3.12
CA GLN A 122 -0.95 -12.40 -1.99
C GLN A 122 -2.21 -11.84 -1.33
N TRP A 123 -2.24 -10.52 -1.10
CA TRP A 123 -3.34 -9.87 -0.39
C TRP A 123 -4.65 -9.84 -1.21
N LEU A 124 -4.59 -9.68 -2.53
CA LEU A 124 -5.77 -9.69 -3.40
C LEU A 124 -6.32 -11.10 -3.66
N THR A 125 -5.45 -12.11 -3.70
CA THR A 125 -5.86 -13.51 -3.94
C THR A 125 -6.34 -14.21 -2.69
N TRP A 126 -5.90 -13.78 -1.51
CA TRP A 126 -6.33 -14.34 -0.24
C TRP A 126 -7.73 -13.82 0.17
N ARG A 127 -8.69 -14.74 0.24
CA ARG A 127 -10.08 -14.46 0.63
C ARG A 127 -10.24 -14.68 2.13
N ALA A 128 -10.59 -13.60 2.84
CA ALA A 128 -10.79 -13.55 4.27
C ALA A 128 -11.73 -12.38 4.61
N GLU A 129 -12.22 -12.31 5.84
CA GLU A 129 -13.07 -11.21 6.28
C GLU A 129 -12.32 -9.86 6.24
N PRO A 130 -13.00 -8.72 6.04
CA PRO A 130 -12.32 -7.42 5.94
C PRO A 130 -11.42 -7.09 7.14
N GLY A 131 -11.82 -7.48 8.35
CA GLY A 131 -11.01 -7.33 9.57
C GLY A 131 -9.72 -8.15 9.53
N GLU A 132 -9.79 -9.39 9.05
CA GLU A 132 -8.64 -10.28 8.90
C GLU A 132 -7.68 -9.77 7.82
N ARG A 133 -8.20 -9.26 6.70
CA ARG A 133 -7.39 -8.66 5.63
C ARG A 133 -6.71 -7.37 6.06
N ALA A 134 -7.39 -6.55 6.86
CA ALA A 134 -6.80 -5.37 7.48
C ALA A 134 -5.70 -5.77 8.48
N TRP A 135 -5.95 -6.77 9.33
CA TRP A 135 -4.97 -7.30 10.28
C TRP A 135 -3.72 -7.84 9.58
N ALA A 136 -3.89 -8.67 8.55
CA ALA A 136 -2.80 -9.25 7.80
C ALA A 136 -1.90 -8.20 7.12
N PHE A 137 -2.49 -7.08 6.67
CA PHE A 137 -1.70 -5.96 6.17
C PHE A 137 -0.81 -5.35 7.25
N HIS A 138 -1.35 -5.07 8.45
CA HIS A 138 -0.57 -4.50 9.54
C HIS A 138 0.52 -5.45 10.03
N ASP A 139 0.20 -6.72 10.24
CA ASP A 139 1.14 -7.74 10.68
C ASP A 139 2.29 -7.92 9.66
N SER A 140 1.96 -8.10 8.38
CA SER A 140 2.97 -8.27 7.33
C SER A 140 3.86 -7.04 7.15
N LEU A 141 3.31 -5.83 7.26
CA LEU A 141 4.07 -4.59 7.20
C LEU A 141 5.01 -4.44 8.40
N ALA A 142 4.53 -4.74 9.61
CA ALA A 142 5.35 -4.70 10.82
C ALA A 142 6.54 -5.67 10.71
N LYS A 143 6.28 -6.92 10.28
CA LYS A 143 7.33 -7.93 10.03
C LYS A 143 8.35 -7.46 9.00
N GLY A 144 7.88 -6.94 7.86
CA GLY A 144 8.77 -6.44 6.79
C GLY A 144 9.67 -5.28 7.24
N LEU A 145 9.15 -4.36 8.05
CA LEU A 145 9.94 -3.26 8.62
C LEU A 145 10.96 -3.75 9.66
N SER A 146 10.58 -4.72 10.50
CA SER A 146 11.50 -5.35 11.46
C SER A 146 12.66 -6.06 10.76
N GLU A 147 12.40 -6.77 9.67
CA GLU A 147 13.44 -7.45 8.88
C GLU A 147 14.42 -6.47 8.21
N LEU A 148 13.89 -5.36 7.69
CA LEU A 148 14.70 -4.28 7.12
C LEU A 148 15.62 -3.69 8.20
N ALA A 149 15.08 -3.34 9.36
CA ALA A 149 15.84 -2.80 10.47
C ALA A 149 16.95 -3.76 10.95
N ALA A 150 16.62 -5.05 11.11
CA ALA A 150 17.59 -6.08 11.51
C ALA A 150 18.73 -6.25 10.47
N THR A 151 18.40 -6.20 9.19
CA THR A 151 19.38 -6.31 8.10
C THR A 151 20.36 -5.12 8.12
N HIS A 152 19.88 -3.92 8.40
CA HIS A 152 20.75 -2.74 8.54
C HIS A 152 21.62 -2.79 9.78
N ALA A 153 21.08 -3.23 10.93
CA ALA A 153 21.86 -3.39 12.15
C ALA A 153 23.05 -4.34 11.93
N ARG A 154 22.84 -5.46 11.23
CA ARG A 154 23.90 -6.40 10.85
C ARG A 154 24.95 -5.77 9.93
N ARG A 155 24.53 -5.07 8.87
CA ARG A 155 25.47 -4.42 7.93
C ARG A 155 26.35 -3.37 8.61
N ARG A 156 25.79 -2.57 9.51
CA ARG A 156 26.55 -1.54 10.26
C ARG A 156 27.55 -2.15 11.23
N SER A 157 27.13 -3.20 11.94
CA SER A 157 28.01 -3.94 12.88
C SER A 157 29.22 -4.55 12.18
N LEU A 158 29.07 -4.99 10.93
CA LEU A 158 30.16 -5.51 10.10
C LEU A 158 31.12 -4.41 9.60
N THR A 159 30.63 -3.19 9.35
CA THR A 159 31.48 -2.07 8.89
C THR A 159 32.22 -1.33 10.00
N THR A 160 31.82 -1.46 11.27
CA THR A 160 32.48 -0.81 12.42
C THR A 160 33.50 -1.70 13.14
N GLY A 161 33.65 -2.95 12.71
CA GLY A 161 34.55 -3.95 13.32
C GLY A 161 35.79 -4.29 12.49
N GLY A 162 36.16 -3.47 11.51
CA GLY A 162 37.32 -3.67 10.63
C GLY A 162 38.28 -2.49 10.64
#